data_AF-A0A9P8ADU3-F1
#
_entry.id   AF-A0A9P8ADU3-F1
#
_cell.length_a   1.000
_cell.length_b   1.000
_cell.length_c   1.000
_cell.angle_alpha   90.00
_cell.angle_beta   90.00
_cell.angle_gamma   90.00
#
_symmetry.space_group_name_H-M   'P 1'
#
loop_
_entity.id
_entity.type
_entity.pdbx_description
1 polymer ?
#
loop_
_entity_poly.entity_id
_entity_poly.type
_entity_poly.pdbx_seq_one_letter_code
_entity_poly.pdbx_strand_id
1 'polypeptide(L)'
;MKSISSETGRCVEDWSKYRLYDYDHHASVHALGLKHNPTRGLTHVFLKSVNYVPNGGKDVVDRFEVVAAGVFAISDVLTEMDSLMNYNPGEAKQVVDELVEEFNRGMDRDGTRVAFFSLLFSDDKNLSAYLSTGMLWNVADAVAEWSNSFFLFSSSG
;
A
#
# COMPACT_ATOMS: atom_id res chain seq x y z
N MET A 1 -7.20 -9.21 33.79
CA MET A 1 -6.98 -9.62 32.39
C MET A 1 -8.32 -9.69 31.70
N LYS A 2 -8.67 -8.74 30.82
CA LYS A 2 -9.85 -8.86 29.94
C LYS A 2 -9.49 -9.89 28.86
N SER A 3 -10.27 -10.96 28.72
CA SER A 3 -10.11 -11.89 27.61
C SER A 3 -10.35 -11.14 26.31
N ILE A 4 -9.33 -11.07 25.44
CA ILE A 4 -9.52 -10.67 24.05
C ILE A 4 -10.57 -11.60 23.47
N SER A 5 -11.64 -11.05 22.86
CA SER A 5 -12.64 -11.89 22.20
C SER A 5 -11.94 -12.67 21.08
N SER A 6 -12.34 -13.92 20.85
CA SER A 6 -11.77 -14.76 19.79
C SER A 6 -11.80 -14.08 18.41
N GLU A 7 -12.78 -13.19 18.19
CA GLU A 7 -12.94 -12.41 16.97
C GLU A 7 -11.89 -11.30 16.82
N THR A 8 -11.61 -10.53 17.87
CA THR A 8 -10.52 -9.54 17.84
C THR A 8 -9.17 -10.21 17.63
N GLY A 9 -8.95 -11.36 18.27
CA GLY A 9 -7.71 -12.14 18.06
C GLY A 9 -7.53 -12.58 16.61
N ARG A 10 -8.59 -13.10 15.98
CA ARG A 10 -8.58 -13.49 14.57
C ARG A 10 -8.39 -12.30 13.63
N CYS A 11 -9.05 -11.17 13.89
CA CYS A 11 -8.90 -9.94 13.12
C CYS A 11 -7.44 -9.47 13.07
N VAL A 12 -6.76 -9.43 14.22
CA VAL A 12 -5.35 -9.04 14.30
C VAL A 12 -4.44 -10.03 13.58
N GLU A 13 -4.70 -11.33 13.70
CA GLU A 13 -3.94 -12.36 12.98
C GLU A 13 -4.11 -12.21 11.46
N ASP A 14 -5.35 -12.06 10.98
CA ASP A 14 -5.66 -11.85 9.58
C ASP A 14 -5.02 -10.54 9.07
N TRP A 15 -5.07 -9.45 9.85
CA TRP A 15 -4.44 -8.18 9.49
C TRP A 15 -2.94 -8.31 9.25
N SER A 16 -2.25 -9.04 10.12
CA SER A 16 -0.81 -9.27 9.99
C SER A 16 -0.43 -9.94 8.67
N LYS A 17 -1.32 -10.78 8.12
CA LYS A 17 -1.16 -11.47 6.84
C LYS A 17 -1.60 -10.59 5.67
N TYR A 18 -2.76 -9.93 5.81
CA TYR A 18 -3.35 -9.10 4.77
C TYR A 18 -2.44 -7.93 4.37
N ARG A 19 -1.88 -7.20 5.34
CA ARG A 19 -1.03 -6.02 5.07
C ARG A 19 0.28 -6.34 4.34
N LEU A 20 0.71 -7.60 4.38
CA LEU A 20 1.90 -8.09 3.69
C LEU A 20 1.57 -8.71 2.31
N TYR A 21 0.29 -8.78 1.96
CA TYR A 21 -0.15 -9.43 0.74
C TYR A 21 0.00 -8.49 -0.46
N ASP A 22 0.63 -8.99 -1.53
CA ASP A 22 1.15 -8.18 -2.64
C ASP A 22 0.14 -7.86 -3.76
N TYR A 23 -1.17 -7.96 -3.49
CA TYR A 23 -2.17 -7.86 -4.57
C TYR A 23 -2.38 -6.43 -5.10
N ASP A 24 -1.95 -5.42 -4.35
CA ASP A 24 -2.35 -4.03 -4.59
C ASP A 24 -1.26 -3.15 -5.21
N HIS A 25 -0.15 -3.76 -5.64
CA HIS A 25 0.89 -3.03 -6.37
C HIS A 25 0.35 -2.40 -7.65
N HIS A 26 -0.45 -3.13 -8.43
CA HIS A 26 -1.00 -2.59 -9.68
C HIS A 26 -1.93 -1.39 -9.45
N ALA A 27 -2.87 -1.47 -8.49
CA ALA A 27 -3.77 -0.34 -8.26
C ALA A 27 -3.01 0.89 -7.75
N SER A 28 -1.98 0.68 -6.91
CA SER A 28 -1.09 1.75 -6.45
C SER A 28 -0.37 2.44 -7.62
N VAL A 29 0.18 1.67 -8.55
CA VAL A 29 0.89 2.18 -9.74
C VAL A 29 -0.03 3.02 -10.63
N HIS A 30 -1.26 2.54 -10.85
CA HIS A 30 -2.26 3.24 -11.64
C HIS A 30 -2.76 4.51 -10.94
N ALA A 31 -3.11 4.42 -9.65
CA ALA A 31 -3.60 5.55 -8.86
C ALA A 31 -2.54 6.67 -8.79
N LEU A 32 -1.28 6.30 -8.54
CA LEU A 32 -0.15 7.24 -8.53
C LEU A 32 0.25 7.72 -9.92
N GLY A 33 -0.29 7.14 -11.00
CA GLY A 33 0.01 7.54 -12.37
C GLY A 33 1.50 7.42 -12.71
N LEU A 34 2.19 6.43 -12.13
CA LEU A 34 3.65 6.29 -12.21
C LEU A 34 4.14 6.11 -13.65
N LYS A 35 3.26 5.59 -14.52
CA LYS A 35 3.53 5.49 -15.96
C LYS A 35 3.81 6.84 -16.62
N HIS A 36 3.06 7.86 -16.22
CA HIS A 36 3.15 9.20 -16.81
C HIS A 36 4.11 10.09 -16.04
N ASN A 37 4.18 9.91 -14.71
CA ASN A 37 5.08 10.66 -13.87
C ASN A 37 5.67 9.79 -12.75
N PRO A 38 6.84 9.15 -12.98
CA PRO A 38 7.52 8.33 -11.98
C PRO A 38 7.86 9.05 -10.68
N THR A 39 8.08 10.36 -10.72
CA THR A 39 8.40 11.17 -9.53
C THR A 39 7.25 11.22 -8.52
N ARG A 40 6.03 10.89 -8.94
CA ARG A 40 4.88 10.76 -8.03
C ARG A 40 5.06 9.64 -7.02
N GLY A 41 5.84 8.61 -7.33
CA GLY A 41 6.09 7.52 -6.38
C GLY A 41 6.81 7.98 -5.11
N LEU A 42 7.64 9.02 -5.19
CA LEU A 42 8.40 9.55 -4.05
C LEU A 42 7.82 10.84 -3.45
N THR A 43 6.79 11.41 -4.09
CA THR A 43 6.17 12.68 -3.65
C THR A 43 4.72 12.52 -3.23
N HIS A 44 4.10 11.40 -3.59
CA HIS A 44 2.72 11.07 -3.26
C HIS A 44 2.63 9.69 -2.63
N VAL A 45 1.57 9.49 -1.86
CA VAL A 45 1.27 8.22 -1.19
C VAL A 45 -0.17 7.82 -1.53
N PHE A 46 -0.37 6.51 -1.78
CA PHE A 46 -1.70 5.94 -1.96
C PHE A 46 -2.25 5.47 -0.61
N LEU A 47 -3.26 6.17 -0.09
CA LEU A 47 -3.91 5.85 1.18
C LEU A 47 -5.11 4.95 0.96
N LYS A 48 -5.27 3.93 1.80
CA LYS A 48 -6.41 3.00 1.80
C LYS A 48 -6.93 2.79 3.22
N SER A 49 -8.21 3.06 3.41
CA SER A 49 -8.95 2.66 4.61
C SER A 49 -9.62 1.31 4.37
N VAL A 50 -9.48 0.40 5.32
CA VAL A 50 -10.04 -0.96 5.25
C VAL A 50 -10.93 -1.30 6.44
N ASN A 51 -11.93 -2.12 6.20
CA ASN A 51 -12.77 -2.72 7.23
C ASN A 51 -12.57 -4.23 7.27
N TYR A 52 -12.55 -4.80 8.48
CA TYR A 52 -12.53 -6.25 8.67
C TYR A 52 -13.93 -6.83 8.44
N VAL A 53 -13.99 -7.88 7.60
CA VAL A 53 -15.21 -8.62 7.27
C VAL A 53 -15.08 -10.03 7.85
N PRO A 54 -15.58 -10.29 9.07
CA PRO A 54 -15.31 -11.54 9.80
C PRO A 54 -15.85 -12.80 9.13
N ASN A 55 -16.85 -12.66 8.25
CA ASN A 55 -17.43 -13.74 7.46
C ASN A 55 -17.05 -13.64 5.97
N GLY A 56 -15.99 -12.89 5.66
CA GLY A 56 -15.35 -12.92 4.35
C GLY A 56 -14.89 -14.33 4.00
N GLY A 57 -14.56 -14.55 2.72
CA GLY A 57 -14.17 -15.84 2.17
C GLY A 57 -13.04 -16.57 2.91
N LYS A 58 -12.62 -17.70 2.34
CA LYS A 58 -11.59 -18.55 2.97
C LYS A 58 -10.24 -17.85 3.03
N ASP A 59 -9.95 -17.01 2.03
CA ASP A 59 -8.68 -16.31 1.93
C ASP A 59 -8.70 -15.02 2.75
N VAL A 60 -7.52 -14.62 3.24
CA VAL A 60 -7.39 -13.45 4.11
C VAL A 60 -7.77 -12.15 3.39
N VAL A 61 -7.59 -12.10 2.07
CA VAL A 61 -7.94 -10.94 1.24
C VAL A 61 -9.45 -10.69 1.20
N ASP A 62 -10.26 -11.74 1.30
CA ASP A 62 -11.72 -11.62 1.31
C ASP A 62 -12.26 -11.15 2.67
N ARG A 63 -11.41 -11.14 3.70
CA ARG A 63 -11.74 -10.71 5.06
C ARG A 63 -11.41 -9.24 5.33
N PHE A 64 -10.92 -8.51 4.34
CA PHE A 64 -10.75 -7.07 4.41
C PHE A 64 -11.30 -6.40 3.16
N GLU A 65 -12.10 -5.37 3.36
CA GLU A 65 -12.67 -4.57 2.27
C GLU A 65 -12.07 -3.16 2.30
N VAL A 66 -11.59 -2.68 1.16
CA VAL A 66 -11.18 -1.29 0.99
C VAL A 66 -12.42 -0.42 0.87
N VAL A 67 -12.68 0.42 1.87
CA VAL A 67 -13.87 1.27 1.94
C VAL A 67 -13.62 2.70 1.46
N ALA A 68 -12.37 3.14 1.47
CA ALA A 68 -11.95 4.40 0.88
C ALA A 68 -10.51 4.30 0.40
N ALA A 69 -10.19 4.96 -0.71
CA ALA A 69 -8.83 5.07 -1.21
C ALA A 69 -8.59 6.42 -1.89
N GLY A 70 -7.37 6.92 -1.84
CA GLY A 70 -7.02 8.20 -2.44
C GLY A 70 -5.52 8.43 -2.55
N VAL A 71 -5.13 9.35 -3.43
CA VAL A 71 -3.73 9.74 -3.61
C VAL A 71 -3.53 11.15 -3.08
N PHE A 72 -2.53 11.30 -2.21
CA PHE A 72 -2.23 12.55 -1.53
C PHE A 72 -0.76 12.88 -1.70
N ALA A 73 -0.44 14.18 -1.76
CA ALA A 73 0.95 14.60 -1.64
C ALA A 73 1.43 14.25 -0.22
N ILE A 74 2.64 13.71 -0.09
CA ILE A 74 3.13 13.26 1.21
C ILE A 74 3.21 14.44 2.19
N SER A 75 3.66 15.60 1.72
CA SER A 75 3.74 16.84 2.50
C SER A 75 2.42 17.22 3.18
N ASP A 76 1.30 16.87 2.56
CA ASP A 76 -0.03 17.30 3.00
C ASP A 76 -0.62 16.36 4.05
N VAL A 77 -0.04 15.17 4.24
CA VAL A 77 -0.56 14.12 5.14
C VAL A 77 0.43 13.72 6.23
N LEU A 78 1.57 14.42 6.39
CA LEU A 78 2.58 14.06 7.38
C LEU A 78 2.04 14.06 8.82
N THR A 79 1.18 15.02 9.17
CA THR A 79 0.60 15.12 10.52
C THR A 79 -0.42 14.00 10.77
N GLU A 80 -1.21 13.66 9.75
CA GLU A 80 -2.13 12.53 9.78
C GLU A 80 -1.36 11.21 9.86
N MET A 81 -0.24 11.08 9.16
CA MET A 81 0.63 9.91 9.24
C MET A 81 1.21 9.73 10.64
N ASP A 82 1.68 10.81 11.29
CA ASP A 82 2.13 10.75 12.69
C ASP A 82 1.03 10.19 13.59
N SER A 83 -0.20 10.67 13.39
CA SER A 83 -1.37 10.25 14.17
C SER A 83 -1.78 8.80 13.91
N LEU A 84 -1.87 8.39 12.63
CA LEU A 84 -2.29 7.05 12.21
C LEU A 84 -1.28 5.97 12.57
N MET A 85 0.02 6.30 12.50
CA MET A 85 1.11 5.37 12.79
C MET A 85 1.58 5.44 14.26
N ASN A 86 0.98 6.34 15.05
CA ASN A 86 1.34 6.59 16.44
C ASN A 86 2.82 6.96 16.60
N TYR A 87 3.30 7.83 15.71
CA TYR A 87 4.62 8.44 15.79
C TYR A 87 4.61 9.72 16.62
N ASN A 88 5.79 10.16 17.02
CA ASN A 88 5.94 11.50 17.60
C ASN A 88 5.77 12.57 16.51
N PRO A 89 5.36 13.81 16.86
CA PRO A 89 5.24 14.87 15.88
C PRO A 89 6.52 15.08 15.05
N GLY A 90 6.42 14.96 13.73
CA GLY A 90 7.50 15.13 12.76
C GLY A 90 8.30 13.86 12.44
N GLU A 91 8.03 12.74 13.10
CA GLU A 91 8.74 11.48 12.89
C GLU A 91 8.32 10.80 11.57
N ALA A 92 7.06 10.93 11.14
CA ALA A 92 6.63 10.47 9.80
C ALA A 92 7.47 11.09 8.68
N LYS A 93 7.84 12.38 8.82
CA LYS A 93 8.70 13.04 7.84
C LYS A 93 10.09 12.40 7.80
N GLN A 94 10.68 12.12 8.96
CA GLN A 94 11.99 11.49 9.06
C GLN A 94 11.98 10.10 8.43
N VAL A 95 10.96 9.30 8.73
CA VAL A 95 10.77 7.97 8.15
C VAL A 95 10.65 8.04 6.62
N VAL A 96 9.82 8.95 6.10
CA VAL A 96 9.69 9.12 4.64
C VAL A 96 11.01 9.58 4.01
N ASP A 97 11.69 10.57 4.60
CA ASP A 97 12.97 11.08 4.09
C ASP A 97 14.01 9.94 4.04
N GLU A 98 14.11 9.13 5.10
CA GLU A 98 15.01 7.98 5.17
C GLU A 98 14.70 6.93 4.08
N LEU A 99 13.43 6.62 3.86
CA LEU A 99 13.01 5.70 2.80
C LEU A 99 13.32 6.27 1.40
N VAL A 100 13.06 7.56 1.17
CA VAL A 100 13.41 8.25 -0.09
C VAL A 100 14.91 8.22 -0.32
N GLU A 101 15.71 8.49 0.71
CA GLU A 101 17.16 8.39 0.63
C GLU A 101 17.63 6.96 0.34
N GLU A 102 17.04 5.95 0.96
CA GLU A 102 17.32 4.55 0.69
C GLU A 102 17.06 4.21 -0.78
N PHE A 103 15.93 4.66 -1.34
CA PHE A 103 15.64 4.49 -2.75
C PHE A 103 16.64 5.21 -3.64
N ASN A 104 16.98 6.45 -3.32
CA ASN A 104 17.97 7.21 -4.08
C ASN A 104 19.37 6.58 -4.03
N ARG A 105 19.74 5.89 -2.94
CA ARG A 105 20.98 5.12 -2.83
C ARG A 105 20.94 3.82 -3.65
N GLY A 106 19.77 3.19 -3.74
CA GLY A 106 19.56 1.90 -4.43
C GLY A 106 19.14 2.00 -5.90
N MET A 107 18.81 3.19 -6.41
CA MET A 107 18.55 3.38 -7.83
C MET A 107 19.84 3.26 -8.62
N ASP A 108 19.90 2.26 -9.49
CA ASP A 108 20.92 2.18 -10.55
C ASP A 108 20.86 3.47 -11.38
N ARG A 109 22.02 3.97 -11.85
CA ARG A 109 22.15 5.21 -12.66
C ARG A 109 21.26 5.25 -13.90
N ASP A 110 20.67 4.12 -14.26
CA ASP A 110 19.90 3.87 -15.46
C ASP A 110 18.42 4.30 -15.30
N GLY A 111 17.97 4.63 -14.08
CA GLY A 111 16.62 5.18 -13.83
C GLY A 111 15.48 4.16 -14.02
N THR A 112 15.79 2.88 -14.05
CA THR A 112 14.87 1.80 -14.43
C THR A 112 13.91 1.38 -13.30
N ARG A 113 14.13 1.85 -12.07
CA ARG A 113 13.34 1.45 -10.90
C ARG A 113 12.45 2.60 -10.44
N VAL A 114 11.15 2.34 -10.29
CA VAL A 114 10.20 3.33 -9.73
C VAL A 114 9.69 2.82 -8.40
N ALA A 115 10.12 3.47 -7.33
CA ALA A 115 9.63 3.22 -5.99
C ALA A 115 8.35 4.02 -5.73
N PHE A 116 7.48 3.48 -4.88
CA PHE A 116 6.26 4.17 -4.48
C PHE A 116 5.80 3.82 -3.08
N PHE A 117 5.01 4.71 -2.47
CA PHE A 117 4.47 4.56 -1.12
C PHE A 117 2.97 4.25 -1.14
N SER A 118 2.54 3.34 -0.25
CA SER A 118 1.13 3.06 0.04
C SER A 118 0.94 2.96 1.55
N LEU A 119 -0.12 3.57 2.09
CA LEU A 119 -0.48 3.50 3.50
C LEU A 119 -1.82 2.80 3.66
N LEU A 120 -1.84 1.68 4.37
CA LEU A 120 -3.06 0.99 4.78
C LEU A 120 -3.40 1.36 6.22
N PHE A 121 -4.66 1.67 6.48
CA PHE A 121 -5.16 1.93 7.83
C PHE A 121 -6.59 1.43 8.01
N SER A 122 -7.05 1.37 9.25
CA SER A 122 -8.44 1.04 9.61
C SER A 122 -8.88 1.94 10.75
N ASP A 123 -10.19 2.19 10.84
CA ASP A 123 -10.79 2.86 12.00
C ASP A 123 -10.85 1.94 13.23
N ASP A 124 -10.63 0.62 13.07
CA ASP A 124 -10.46 -0.31 14.18
C ASP A 124 -9.12 -0.08 14.90
N LYS A 125 -9.21 0.42 16.14
CA LYS A 125 -8.05 0.72 17.01
C LYS A 125 -7.17 -0.50 17.32
N ASN A 126 -7.63 -1.71 17.06
CA ASN A 126 -6.83 -2.92 17.24
C ASN A 126 -5.90 -3.18 16.05
N LEU A 127 -6.09 -2.49 14.92
CA LEU A 127 -5.30 -2.64 13.71
C LEU A 127 -4.34 -1.46 13.56
N SER A 128 -3.05 -1.73 13.58
CA SER A 128 -2.04 -0.69 13.33
C SER A 128 -1.98 -0.34 11.86
N ALA A 129 -1.87 0.96 11.55
CA ALA A 129 -1.56 1.42 10.21
C ALA A 129 -0.25 0.82 9.70
N TYR A 130 -0.15 0.64 8.39
CA TYR A 130 0.98 -0.01 7.73
C TYR A 130 1.39 0.77 6.50
N LEU A 131 2.56 1.41 6.57
CA LEU A 131 3.22 2.03 5.44
C LEU A 131 4.03 0.96 4.69
N SER A 132 3.67 0.72 3.45
CA SER A 132 4.41 -0.16 2.54
C SER A 132 5.15 0.65 1.49
N THR A 133 6.25 0.07 1.03
CA THR A 133 6.98 0.52 -0.14
C THR A 133 6.90 -0.53 -1.22
N GLY A 134 6.61 -0.10 -2.44
CA GLY A 134 6.64 -0.94 -3.63
C GLY A 134 7.75 -0.50 -4.58
N MET A 135 8.21 -1.40 -5.43
CA MET A 135 9.20 -1.11 -6.46
C MET A 135 8.80 -1.78 -7.77
N LEU A 136 8.78 -1.00 -8.85
CA LEU A 136 8.62 -1.52 -10.20
C LEU A 136 9.97 -1.60 -10.91
N TRP A 137 10.22 -2.74 -11.54
CA TRP A 137 11.28 -2.91 -12.54
C TRP A 137 10.71 -2.49 -13.89
N ASN A 138 11.24 -1.41 -14.46
CA ASN A 138 10.86 -0.87 -15.75
C ASN A 138 9.35 -0.61 -15.92
N VAL A 139 8.95 0.66 -15.88
CA VAL A 139 7.56 1.10 -16.09
C VAL A 139 6.95 0.57 -17.40
N ALA A 140 7.76 0.31 -18.42
CA ALA A 140 7.31 -0.27 -19.68
C ALA A 140 6.94 -1.76 -19.58
N ASP A 141 7.65 -2.54 -18.76
CA ASP A 141 7.46 -3.99 -18.65
C ASP A 141 6.25 -4.36 -17.78
N ALA A 142 5.99 -3.57 -16.73
CA ALA A 142 4.81 -3.73 -15.87
C ALA A 142 3.46 -3.61 -16.63
N VAL A 143 3.47 -2.99 -17.82
CA VAL A 143 2.29 -2.89 -18.71
C VAL A 143 2.27 -4.04 -19.73
N ALA A 144 3.43 -4.56 -20.16
CA ALA A 144 3.53 -5.63 -21.16
C ALA A 144 3.02 -6.99 -20.62
N GLU A 145 3.21 -7.26 -19.33
CA GLU A 145 2.59 -8.41 -18.65
C GLU A 145 1.05 -8.37 -18.69
N TRP A 146 0.47 -7.16 -18.82
CA TRP A 146 -0.96 -6.94 -18.84
C TRP A 146 -1.59 -7.11 -20.23
N SER A 147 -0.92 -6.67 -21.30
CA SER A 147 -1.44 -6.93 -22.66
C SER A 147 -1.55 -8.43 -22.92
N ASN A 148 -0.62 -9.24 -22.42
CA ASN A 148 -0.71 -10.70 -22.58
C ASN A 148 -1.79 -11.35 -21.70
N SER A 149 -2.06 -10.80 -20.52
CA SER A 149 -3.09 -11.34 -19.60
C SER A 149 -4.52 -11.00 -20.02
N PHE A 150 -4.75 -9.83 -20.63
CA PHE A 150 -6.07 -9.46 -21.19
C PHE A 150 -6.44 -10.24 -22.46
N PHE A 151 -5.44 -10.66 -23.26
CA PHE A 151 -5.69 -11.54 -24.42
C PHE A 151 -6.06 -12.98 -24.02
N LEU A 152 -5.62 -13.46 -22.86
CA LEU A 152 -5.96 -14.80 -22.37
C LEU A 152 -7.38 -14.89 -21.77
N PHE A 153 -7.96 -13.78 -21.32
CA PHE A 153 -9.35 -13.75 -20.80
C PHE A 153 -10.41 -13.40 -21.86
N SER A 154 -10.02 -13.00 -23.08
CA SER A 154 -10.97 -12.63 -24.16
C SER A 154 -11.16 -13.71 -25.24
N SER A 155 -10.61 -14.91 -25.06
CA SER A 155 -10.69 -16.01 -26.04
C SER A 155 -11.64 -17.16 -25.67
N SER A 156 -12.52 -16.96 -24.69
CA SER A 156 -13.59 -17.90 -24.33
C SER A 156 -14.98 -17.27 -24.48
N GLY A 157 -15.24 -16.74 -25.68
CA GLY A 157 -16.58 -16.44 -26.21
C GLY A 157 -16.99 -17.47 -27.25
#